data_AF-A0A9W7MEH6-F1
#
_entry.id   AF-A0A9W7MEH6-F1
#
_cell.length_a   1.000
_cell.length_b   1.000
_cell.length_c   1.000
_cell.angle_alpha   90.00
_cell.angle_beta   90.00
_cell.angle_gamma   90.00
#
_symmetry.space_group_name_H-M   'P 1'
#
loop_
_entity.id
_entity.type
_entity.pdbx_description
1 polymer ?
#
loop_
_entity_poly.entity_id
_entity_poly.type
_entity_poly.pdbx_seq_one_letter_code
_entity_poly.pdbx_strand_id
1 'polypeptide(L)'
;MHNVPTTLLHSLEGMPNLDWEKLLKLQCKDGSFLFSPSSTAFALMQTNDQNCLRYLMNDVRRFNGGVPNVYPVDMFEHIWIIDRLQRLGISRYFETEIKECLDYVYRY
;
A
#
# COMPACT_ATOMS: atom_id res chain seq x y z
N MET A 1 15.48 -12.66 -1.57
CA MET A 1 14.81 -11.40 -1.93
C MET A 1 14.27 -11.43 -3.36
N HIS A 2 15.11 -11.68 -4.37
CA HIS A 2 14.75 -11.49 -5.79
C HIS A 2 13.78 -12.50 -6.44
N ASN A 3 13.34 -13.55 -5.74
CA ASN A 3 12.56 -14.63 -6.35
C ASN A 3 11.09 -14.67 -5.91
N VAL A 4 10.78 -14.13 -4.73
CA VAL A 4 9.45 -14.17 -4.14
C VAL A 4 9.17 -12.87 -3.37
N PRO A 5 7.93 -12.38 -3.33
CA PRO A 5 7.58 -11.21 -2.54
C PRO A 5 7.85 -11.45 -1.05
N THR A 6 8.54 -10.51 -0.41
CA THR A 6 8.83 -10.55 1.04
C THR A 6 8.77 -9.12 1.59
N THR A 7 8.72 -8.98 2.92
CA THR A 7 8.71 -7.67 3.60
C THR A 7 9.93 -6.81 3.29
N LEU A 8 11.04 -7.40 2.82
CA LEU A 8 12.23 -6.67 2.37
C LEU A 8 11.94 -5.70 1.22
N LEU A 9 10.90 -5.95 0.40
CA LEU A 9 10.49 -5.04 -0.66
C LEU A 9 10.00 -3.68 -0.13
N HIS A 10 9.64 -3.58 1.15
CA HIS A 10 9.19 -2.34 1.77
C HIS A 10 10.35 -1.37 2.11
N SER A 11 11.61 -1.78 1.91
CA SER A 11 12.79 -1.00 2.34
C SER A 11 13.97 -1.10 1.37
N LEU A 12 13.72 -1.14 0.05
CA LEU A 12 14.77 -1.30 -0.97
C LEU A 12 15.76 -0.12 -1.01
N GLU A 13 15.34 1.07 -0.58
CA GLU A 13 16.14 2.29 -0.56
C GLU A 13 17.41 2.20 0.29
N GLY A 14 17.47 1.24 1.23
CA GLY A 14 18.63 1.00 2.09
C GLY A 14 19.55 -0.14 1.62
N MET A 15 19.31 -0.74 0.45
CA MET A 15 19.94 -2.00 0.06
C MET A 15 20.91 -1.84 -1.13
N PRO A 16 22.14 -2.35 -1.05
CA PRO A 16 23.09 -2.33 -2.17
C PRO A 16 22.88 -3.50 -3.13
N ASN A 17 23.41 -3.37 -4.36
CA ASN A 17 23.54 -4.44 -5.35
C ASN A 17 22.23 -5.18 -5.68
N LEU A 18 21.15 -4.42 -5.92
CA LEU A 18 19.84 -4.95 -6.29
C LEU A 18 19.78 -5.35 -7.77
N ASP A 19 19.14 -6.48 -8.06
CA ASP A 19 18.85 -6.95 -9.41
C ASP A 19 17.43 -6.51 -9.81
N TRP A 20 17.35 -5.33 -10.42
CA TRP A 20 16.09 -4.69 -10.78
C TRP A 20 15.26 -5.49 -11.79
N GLU A 21 15.90 -6.26 -12.67
CA GLU A 21 15.19 -7.12 -13.63
C GLU A 21 14.35 -8.19 -12.92
N LYS A 22 14.88 -8.72 -11.81
CA LYS A 22 14.13 -9.66 -10.96
C LYS A 22 13.16 -8.94 -10.04
N LEU A 23 13.54 -7.81 -9.43
CA LEU A 23 12.67 -7.08 -8.50
C LEU A 23 11.41 -6.55 -9.16
N LEU A 24 11.48 -6.04 -10.40
CA LEU A 24 10.30 -5.54 -11.11
C LEU A 24 9.25 -6.63 -11.35
N LYS A 25 9.64 -7.92 -11.40
CA LYS A 25 8.71 -9.07 -11.46
C LYS A 25 7.93 -9.28 -10.16
N LEU A 26 8.36 -8.64 -9.07
CA LEU A 26 7.74 -8.70 -7.74
C LEU A 26 6.97 -7.41 -7.38
N GLN A 27 6.84 -6.47 -8.32
CA GLN A 27 6.07 -5.24 -8.13
C GLN A 27 4.60 -5.56 -7.84
N CYS A 28 3.99 -4.78 -6.94
CA CYS A 28 2.56 -4.85 -6.66
C CYS A 28 1.74 -4.38 -7.88
N LYS A 29 0.49 -4.83 -7.98
CA LYS A 29 -0.39 -4.50 -9.12
C LYS A 29 -0.67 -3.00 -9.27
N ASP A 30 -0.58 -2.24 -8.18
CA ASP A 30 -0.74 -0.79 -8.18
C ASP A 30 0.51 -0.03 -8.66
N GLY A 31 1.65 -0.73 -8.81
CA GLY A 31 2.94 -0.17 -9.20
C GLY A 31 3.91 0.04 -8.04
N SER A 32 3.50 -0.25 -6.80
CA SER A 32 4.37 -0.09 -5.63
C SER A 32 5.33 -1.26 -5.42
N PHE A 33 6.37 -1.00 -4.64
CA PHE A 33 7.13 -2.04 -3.95
C PHE A 33 6.60 -2.19 -2.52
N LEU A 34 5.76 -3.21 -2.34
CA LEU A 34 5.08 -3.54 -1.07
C LEU A 34 4.47 -2.32 -0.37
N PHE A 35 3.75 -1.50 -1.14
CA PHE A 35 3.01 -0.34 -0.63
C PHE A 35 3.86 0.73 0.07
N SER A 36 5.19 0.73 -0.12
CA SER A 36 6.10 1.75 0.42
C SER A 36 6.41 2.84 -0.62
N PRO A 37 6.04 4.11 -0.37
CA PRO A 37 6.42 5.22 -1.24
C PRO A 37 7.93 5.43 -1.33
N SER A 38 8.70 5.27 -0.25
CA SER A 38 10.17 5.45 -0.28
C SER A 38 10.86 4.38 -1.12
N SER A 39 10.50 3.11 -0.91
CA SER A 39 11.03 1.98 -1.69
C SER A 39 10.66 2.11 -3.16
N THR A 40 9.43 2.53 -3.46
CA THR A 40 8.95 2.73 -4.84
C THR A 40 9.62 3.93 -5.51
N ALA A 41 9.86 5.02 -4.79
CA ALA A 41 10.61 6.18 -5.29
C ALA A 41 12.05 5.81 -5.63
N PHE A 42 12.71 5.03 -4.76
CA PHE A 42 14.04 4.52 -5.05
C PHE A 42 14.04 3.61 -6.30
N ALA A 43 13.07 2.71 -6.42
CA ALA A 43 12.92 1.88 -7.61
C ALA A 43 12.71 2.70 -8.90
N LEU A 44 11.90 3.77 -8.83
CA LEU A 44 11.71 4.69 -9.96
C LEU A 44 13.04 5.34 -10.37
N MET A 45 13.83 5.83 -9.42
CA MET A 45 15.12 6.47 -9.70
C MET A 45 16.11 5.53 -10.41
N GLN A 46 16.04 4.23 -10.13
CA GLN A 46 16.96 3.23 -10.70
C GLN A 46 16.47 2.65 -12.03
N THR A 47 15.15 2.62 -12.26
CA THR A 47 14.56 1.87 -13.38
C THR A 47 13.76 2.72 -14.38
N ASN A 48 13.36 3.93 -13.98
CA ASN A 48 12.42 4.79 -14.71
C ASN A 48 11.07 4.08 -15.03
N ASP A 49 10.69 3.09 -14.22
CA ASP A 49 9.46 2.33 -14.39
C ASP A 49 8.21 3.22 -14.26
N GLN A 50 7.31 3.13 -15.24
CA GLN A 50 6.14 4.00 -15.31
C GLN A 50 5.04 3.60 -14.33
N ASN A 51 5.00 2.33 -13.88
CA ASN A 51 4.05 1.91 -12.85
C ASN A 51 4.45 2.48 -11.48
N CYS A 52 5.75 2.49 -11.15
CA CYS A 52 6.28 3.19 -9.96
C CYS A 52 5.89 4.67 -9.98
N LEU A 53 6.09 5.36 -11.13
CA LEU A 53 5.72 6.77 -11.25
C LEU A 53 4.22 6.98 -11.07
N ARG A 54 3.38 6.14 -11.68
CA ARG A 54 1.92 6.22 -11.57
C ARG A 54 1.46 6.05 -10.12
N TYR A 55 2.03 5.08 -9.39
CA TYR A 55 1.75 4.89 -7.97
C TYR A 55 2.08 6.16 -7.17
N LEU A 56 3.31 6.69 -7.30
CA LEU A 56 3.75 7.88 -6.57
C LEU A 56 2.94 9.13 -6.91
N MET A 57 2.59 9.34 -8.18
CA MET A 57 1.76 10.47 -8.60
C MET A 57 0.35 10.40 -8.00
N ASN A 58 -0.22 9.21 -7.87
CA ASN A 58 -1.52 9.03 -7.22
C ASN A 58 -1.44 9.43 -5.74
N ASP A 59 -0.40 9.01 -5.03
CA ASP A 59 -0.18 9.31 -3.62
C ASP A 59 0.05 10.80 -3.39
N VAL A 60 0.98 11.41 -4.13
CA VAL A 60 1.27 12.85 -4.05
C VAL A 60 0.02 13.68 -4.32
N ARG A 61 -0.79 13.30 -5.32
CA ARG A 61 -2.07 13.96 -5.60
C ARG A 61 -3.07 13.78 -4.45
N ARG A 62 -3.15 12.58 -3.88
CA ARG A 62 -4.07 12.27 -2.77
C ARG A 62 -3.75 13.09 -1.52
N PHE A 63 -2.47 13.31 -1.25
CA PHE A 63 -1.96 13.94 -0.03
C PHE A 63 -1.41 15.36 -0.26
N ASN A 64 -1.76 15.99 -1.37
CA ASN A 64 -1.41 17.39 -1.70
C ASN A 64 0.09 17.71 -1.55
N GLY A 65 0.96 16.84 -2.06
CA GLY A 65 2.40 17.00 -2.05
C GLY A 65 3.12 15.97 -1.20
N GLY A 66 2.63 15.71 0.03
CA GLY A 66 3.21 14.70 0.92
C GLY A 66 2.91 13.26 0.48
N VAL A 67 3.52 12.29 1.15
CA VAL A 67 3.17 10.87 1.07
C VAL A 67 3.30 10.23 2.46
N PRO A 68 2.48 9.22 2.81
CA PRO A 68 2.67 8.44 4.02
C PRO A 68 3.85 7.46 3.87
N ASN A 69 4.16 6.69 4.93
CA ASN A 69 5.17 5.62 4.86
C ASN A 69 4.62 4.33 4.23
N VAL A 70 3.30 4.15 4.22
CA VAL A 70 2.62 3.00 3.62
C VAL A 70 1.29 3.45 3.00
N TYR A 71 0.99 3.01 1.77
CA TYR A 71 -0.28 3.29 1.10
C TYR A 71 -0.57 2.32 -0.07
N PRO A 72 -1.82 1.87 -0.29
CA PRO A 72 -3.01 2.12 0.55
C PRO A 72 -2.99 1.32 1.85
N VAL A 73 -3.85 1.72 2.80
CA VAL A 73 -4.14 1.00 4.05
C VAL A 73 -5.64 0.75 4.23
N ASP A 74 -6.36 0.69 3.11
CA ASP A 74 -7.81 0.54 3.02
C ASP A 74 -8.34 -0.68 3.80
N MET A 75 -7.81 -1.87 3.56
CA MET A 75 -8.26 -3.09 4.25
C MET A 75 -8.02 -3.01 5.76
N PHE A 76 -6.85 -2.50 6.15
CA PHE A 76 -6.50 -2.29 7.56
C PHE A 76 -7.46 -1.29 8.22
N GLU A 77 -7.71 -0.15 7.58
CA GLU A 77 -8.58 0.91 8.11
C GLU A 77 -10.03 0.43 8.27
N HIS A 78 -10.63 -0.18 7.24
CA HIS A 78 -12.01 -0.66 7.30
C HIS A 78 -12.21 -1.70 8.42
N ILE A 79 -11.33 -2.71 8.48
CA ILE A 79 -11.42 -3.78 9.48
C ILE A 79 -11.25 -3.21 10.90
N TRP A 80 -10.29 -2.31 11.10
CA TRP A 80 -10.02 -1.76 12.43
C TRP A 80 -11.13 -0.83 12.91
N ILE A 81 -11.71 0.00 12.03
CA ILE A 81 -12.84 0.86 12.39
C ILE A 81 -14.01 0.01 12.91
N ILE A 82 -14.38 -1.04 12.19
CA ILE A 82 -15.46 -1.95 12.59
C ILE A 82 -15.16 -2.58 13.96
N ASP A 83 -13.97 -3.16 14.15
CA ASP A 83 -13.57 -3.79 15.41
C ASP A 83 -13.65 -2.80 16.58
N ARG A 84 -13.17 -1.56 16.41
CA ARG A 84 -13.21 -0.55 17.47
C ARG A 84 -14.63 -0.11 17.80
N LEU A 85 -15.50 0.10 16.81
CA LEU A 85 -16.90 0.45 17.04
C LEU A 85 -17.66 -0.65 17.80
N GLN A 86 -17.41 -1.92 17.45
CA GLN A 86 -18.02 -3.07 18.11
C GLN A 86 -17.53 -3.22 19.55
N ARG A 87 -16.21 -3.17 19.78
CA ARG A 87 -15.62 -3.37 21.12
C ARG A 87 -15.91 -2.22 22.09
N LEU A 88 -16.16 -1.02 21.57
CA LEU A 88 -16.63 0.12 22.36
C LEU A 88 -18.13 0.07 22.67
N GLY A 89 -18.87 -0.90 22.11
CA GLY A 89 -20.31 -1.08 22.37
C GLY A 89 -21.20 -0.02 21.70
N ILE A 90 -20.70 0.64 20.65
CA ILE A 90 -21.41 1.71 19.92
C ILE A 90 -21.74 1.36 18.46
N SER A 91 -21.41 0.16 18.00
CA SER A 91 -21.64 -0.27 16.60
C SER A 91 -23.09 -0.21 16.13
N ARG A 92 -24.07 -0.37 17.03
CA ARG A 92 -25.51 -0.30 16.71
C ARG A 92 -25.95 1.03 16.10
N TYR A 93 -25.16 2.10 16.27
CA TYR A 93 -25.43 3.40 15.67
C TYR A 93 -24.93 3.52 14.23
N PHE A 94 -24.19 2.51 13.73
CA PHE A 94 -23.46 2.54 12.46
C PHE A 94 -23.68 1.25 11.64
N GLU A 95 -24.85 0.60 11.77
CA GLU A 95 -25.07 -0.71 11.15
C GLU A 95 -24.94 -0.67 9.62
N THR A 96 -25.47 0.39 8.99
CA THR A 96 -25.39 0.59 7.53
C THR A 96 -23.93 0.78 7.08
N GLU A 97 -23.20 1.66 7.74
CA GLU A 97 -21.82 1.99 7.42
C GLU A 97 -20.88 0.81 7.66
N ILE A 98 -21.10 0.05 8.75
CA ILE A 98 -20.37 -1.19 9.02
C ILE A 98 -20.61 -2.21 7.92
N LYS A 99 -21.85 -2.35 7.46
CA LYS A 99 -22.17 -3.25 6.35
C LYS A 99 -21.46 -2.82 5.06
N GLU A 100 -21.49 -1.54 4.72
CA GLU A 100 -20.77 -1.02 3.54
C GLU A 100 -19.26 -1.28 3.62
N CYS A 101 -18.67 -1.09 4.81
CA CYS A 101 -17.25 -1.40 5.05
C CYS A 101 -16.96 -2.90 4.88
N LEU A 102 -17.81 -3.78 5.40
CA LEU A 102 -17.67 -5.23 5.25
C LEU A 102 -17.88 -5.69 3.80
N ASP A 103 -18.82 -5.09 3.09
CA ASP A 103 -19.07 -5.37 1.66
C ASP A 103 -17.87 -4.96 0.80
N TYR A 104 -17.17 -3.88 1.18
CA TYR A 104 -15.89 -3.50 0.57
C TYR A 104 -14.79 -4.54 0.87
N VAL A 105 -14.60 -4.87 2.14
CA VAL A 105 -13.58 -5.85 2.58
C VAL A 105 -13.80 -7.21 1.93
N TYR A 106 -15.05 -7.68 1.78
CA TYR A 106 -15.36 -8.98 1.18
C TYR A 106 -15.08 -9.04 -0.33
N ARG A 107 -15.03 -7.89 -1.00
CA ARG A 107 -14.79 -7.81 -2.45
C ARG A 107 -13.34 -8.07 -2.84
N TYR A 108 -12.39 -7.82 -1.94
CA TYR A 108 -10.95 -7.85 -2.19
C TYR A 108 -10.26 -8.98 -1.43
#